data_AF-A0A198GBQ1-F1
#
_entry.id   AF-A0A198GBQ1-F1
#
_cell.length_a   1.000
_cell.length_b   1.000
_cell.length_c   1.000
_cell.angle_alpha   90.00
_cell.angle_beta   90.00
_cell.angle_gamma   90.00
#
_symmetry.space_group_name_H-M   'P 1'
#
loop_
_entity.id
_entity.type
_entity.pdbx_description
1 polymer ?
#
loop_
_entity_poly.entity_id
_entity_poly.type
_entity_poly.pdbx_seq_one_letter_code
_entity_poly.pdbx_strand_id
1 'polypeptide(L)'
;MSNQENMLMMDGNGVMKDSNGNVIAKAVVIKSALISSAPSMEDLVKRIEALEKQLADMQKATSCEKEKLLKLYECKTGVDEAFFNSQTTVSD
;
A
#
# COMPACT_ATOMS: atom_id res chain seq x y z
N MET A 1 -60.12 6.30 -27.10
CA MET A 1 -58.68 5.96 -27.14
C MET A 1 -58.39 5.16 -25.89
N SER A 2 -57.88 3.93 -26.03
CA SER A 2 -57.59 3.03 -24.90
C SER A 2 -56.23 3.40 -24.31
N ASN A 3 -56.19 3.84 -23.06
CA ASN A 3 -54.95 3.93 -22.29
C ASN A 3 -54.62 2.54 -21.78
N GLN A 4 -53.95 1.72 -22.60
CA GLN A 4 -53.30 0.52 -22.09
C GLN A 4 -52.11 0.95 -21.24
N GLU A 5 -52.26 0.82 -19.92
CA GLU A 5 -51.14 0.90 -18.99
C GLU A 5 -50.17 -0.25 -19.32
N ASN A 6 -48.98 0.07 -19.85
CA ASN A 6 -47.91 -0.91 -20.04
C ASN A 6 -47.36 -1.31 -18.67
N MET A 7 -48.00 -2.27 -18.01
CA MET A 7 -47.48 -2.89 -16.79
C MET A 7 -46.29 -3.79 -17.13
N LEU A 8 -45.08 -3.30 -16.84
CA LEU A 8 -43.87 -4.12 -16.86
C LEU A 8 -43.88 -5.03 -15.62
N MET A 9 -43.97 -6.33 -15.82
CA MET A 9 -43.91 -7.31 -14.73
C MET A 9 -42.48 -7.85 -14.60
N MET A 10 -41.88 -7.69 -13.42
CA MET A 10 -40.59 -8.27 -13.05
C MET A 10 -40.85 -9.52 -12.20
N ASP A 11 -40.25 -10.64 -12.58
CA ASP A 11 -40.37 -11.88 -11.80
C ASP A 11 -39.41 -11.89 -10.59
N GLY A 12 -39.60 -12.84 -9.68
CA GLY A 12 -38.78 -13.01 -8.47
C GLY A 12 -37.31 -13.34 -8.75
N ASN A 13 -36.95 -13.61 -10.01
CA ASN A 13 -35.58 -13.87 -10.46
C ASN A 13 -34.95 -12.63 -11.09
N GLY A 14 -35.63 -11.49 -11.02
CA GLY A 14 -35.18 -10.21 -11.55
C GLY A 14 -35.23 -10.13 -13.07
N VAL A 15 -36.05 -10.94 -13.72
CA VAL A 15 -36.28 -10.88 -15.17
C VAL A 15 -37.51 -10.03 -15.44
N MET A 16 -37.34 -8.96 -16.21
CA MET A 16 -38.41 -8.08 -16.66
C MET A 16 -38.91 -8.55 -18.01
N LYS A 17 -40.23 -8.71 -18.13
CA LYS A 17 -40.89 -9.11 -19.37
C LYS A 17 -41.88 -8.05 -19.85
N ASP A 18 -42.08 -7.98 -21.16
CA ASP A 18 -43.19 -7.23 -21.74
C ASP A 18 -44.52 -7.96 -21.53
N SER A 19 -45.62 -7.30 -21.93
CA SER A 19 -46.98 -7.85 -21.84
C SER A 19 -47.22 -9.07 -22.75
N ASN A 20 -46.33 -9.33 -23.71
CA ASN A 20 -46.35 -10.51 -24.58
C ASN A 20 -45.48 -11.66 -24.03
N GLY A 21 -44.84 -11.48 -22.87
CA GLY A 21 -43.99 -12.46 -22.22
C GLY A 21 -42.53 -12.47 -22.71
N ASN A 22 -42.13 -11.52 -23.56
CA ASN A 22 -40.75 -11.41 -24.05
C ASN A 22 -39.86 -10.77 -22.99
N VAL A 23 -38.65 -11.30 -22.80
CA VAL A 23 -37.68 -10.74 -21.85
C VAL A 23 -37.10 -9.44 -22.41
N ILE A 24 -37.27 -8.35 -21.67
CA ILE A 24 -36.75 -7.02 -22.05
C ILE A 24 -35.55 -6.58 -21.20
N ALA A 25 -35.41 -7.11 -19.98
CA ALA A 25 -34.24 -6.87 -19.15
C ALA A 25 -34.01 -8.01 -18.15
N LYS A 26 -32.76 -8.24 -17.76
CA LYS A 26 -32.39 -9.16 -16.69
C LYS A 26 -31.51 -8.42 -15.69
N ALA A 27 -31.96 -8.32 -14.44
CA ALA A 27 -31.11 -7.87 -13.35
C ALA A 27 -30.05 -8.95 -13.08
N VAL A 28 -28.79 -8.65 -13.35
CA VAL A 28 -27.69 -9.51 -12.92
C VAL A 28 -27.56 -9.35 -11.42
N VAL A 29 -28.03 -10.33 -10.66
CA VAL A 29 -27.75 -10.42 -9.22
C VAL A 29 -26.25 -10.59 -9.08
N ILE A 30 -25.56 -9.53 -8.65
CA ILE A 30 -24.17 -9.59 -8.24
C ILE A 30 -24.13 -10.46 -6.98
N LYS A 31 -23.87 -11.76 -7.17
CA LYS A 31 -23.67 -12.69 -6.06
C LYS A 31 -22.57 -12.11 -5.18
N SER A 32 -22.85 -12.03 -3.89
CA SER A 32 -21.98 -11.59 -2.79
C SER A 32 -20.57 -12.20 -2.77
N ALA A 33 -20.30 -13.22 -3.59
CA ALA A 33 -18.95 -13.71 -3.88
C ALA A 33 -18.00 -12.61 -4.39
N LEU A 34 -18.51 -11.58 -5.08
CA LEU A 34 -17.71 -10.41 -5.51
C LEU A 34 -17.31 -9.48 -4.35
N ILE A 35 -17.91 -9.61 -3.17
CA ILE A 35 -17.53 -8.85 -1.96
C ILE A 35 -16.43 -9.60 -1.18
N SER A 36 -16.21 -10.89 -1.48
CA SER A 36 -15.21 -11.75 -0.83
C SER A 36 -13.79 -11.57 -1.37
N SER A 37 -13.55 -10.67 -2.32
CA SER A 37 -12.20 -10.37 -2.81
C SER A 37 -11.42 -9.41 -1.91
N ALA A 38 -12.06 -8.89 -0.84
CA ALA A 38 -11.36 -8.13 0.18
C ALA A 38 -10.53 -9.11 1.03
N PRO A 39 -9.22 -8.88 1.19
CA PRO A 39 -8.41 -9.68 2.11
C PRO A 39 -9.04 -9.62 3.52
N SER A 40 -8.92 -10.72 4.26
CA SER A 40 -9.46 -10.77 5.61
C SER A 40 -8.79 -9.72 6.51
N MET A 41 -9.49 -9.30 7.57
CA MET A 41 -8.91 -8.37 8.55
C MET A 41 -7.62 -8.93 9.17
N GLU A 42 -7.56 -10.25 9.38
CA GLU A 42 -6.38 -10.94 9.91
C GLU A 42 -5.20 -10.89 8.95
N ASP A 43 -5.44 -11.04 7.64
CA ASP A 43 -4.38 -10.91 6.62
C ASP A 43 -3.82 -9.49 6.54
N LEU A 44 -4.69 -8.49 6.73
CA LEU A 44 -4.29 -7.09 6.80
C LEU A 44 -3.42 -6.80 8.03
N VAL A 45 -3.79 -7.32 9.21
CA VAL A 45 -3.00 -7.17 10.44
C VAL A 45 -1.61 -7.80 10.29
N LYS A 46 -1.53 -9.03 9.79
CA LYS A 46 -0.24 -9.71 9.55
C LYS A 46 0.67 -8.94 8.60
N ARG A 47 0.09 -8.29 7.58
CA ARG A 47 0.83 -7.43 6.66
C ARG A 47 1.37 -6.18 7.34
N ILE A 48 0.59 -5.57 8.22
CA ILE A 48 1.04 -4.39 8.99
C ILE A 48 2.20 -4.77 9.90
N GLU A 49 2.10 -5.86 10.67
CA GLU A 49 3.18 -6.32 11.56
C GLU A 49 4.47 -6.63 10.79
N ALA A 50 4.36 -7.26 9.61
CA ALA A 50 5.50 -7.55 8.75
C ALA A 50 6.18 -6.26 8.22
N LEU A 51 5.39 -5.25 7.85
CA LEU A 51 5.90 -3.96 7.39
C LEU A 51 6.59 -3.18 8.51
N GLU A 52 6.02 -3.18 9.72
CA GLU A 52 6.62 -2.56 10.90
C GLU A 52 7.98 -3.19 11.24
N LYS A 53 8.06 -4.52 11.16
CA LYS A 53 9.33 -5.23 11.37
C LYS A 53 10.38 -4.85 10.32
N GLN A 54 9.99 -4.80 9.04
CA GLN A 54 10.90 -4.39 7.97
C GLN A 54 11.38 -2.95 8.15
N LEU A 55 10.50 -2.03 8.56
CA LEU A 55 10.85 -0.65 8.88
C LEU A 55 11.86 -0.56 10.03
N ALA A 56 11.65 -1.31 11.11
CA ALA A 56 12.57 -1.35 12.24
C ALA A 56 13.95 -1.91 11.85
N ASP A 57 13.99 -2.96 11.02
CA ASP A 57 15.23 -3.55 10.53
C ASP A 57 15.99 -2.58 9.60
N MET A 58 15.28 -1.87 8.72
CA MET A 58 15.86 -0.82 7.87
C MET A 58 16.43 0.34 8.70
N GLN A 59 15.70 0.82 9.72
CA GLN A 59 16.19 1.89 10.59
C GLN A 59 17.47 1.49 11.34
N LYS A 60 17.57 0.24 11.80
CA LYS A 60 18.78 -0.28 12.44
C LYS A 60 19.96 -0.33 11.45
N ALA A 61 19.72 -0.78 10.22
CA ALA A 61 20.76 -0.81 9.19
C ALA A 61 21.28 0.60 8.88
N THR A 62 20.38 1.57 8.66
CA THR A 62 20.75 2.96 8.39
C THR A 62 21.48 3.61 9.57
N SER A 63 21.10 3.28 10.81
CA SER A 63 21.80 3.76 12.01
C SER A 63 23.24 3.23 12.09
N CYS A 64 23.45 1.95 11.76
CA CYS A 64 24.77 1.33 11.76
C CYS A 64 25.69 1.96 10.70
N GLU A 65 25.16 2.22 9.50
CA GLU A 65 25.91 2.89 8.43
C GLU A 65 26.25 4.34 8.78
N LYS A 66 25.30 5.06 9.38
CA LYS A 66 25.52 6.44 9.86
C LYS A 66 26.63 6.51 10.91
N GLU A 67 26.66 5.57 11.86
CA GLU A 67 27.69 5.53 12.90
C GLU A 67 29.09 5.24 12.32
N LYS A 68 29.17 4.34 11.33
CA LYS A 68 30.44 4.06 10.62
C LYS A 68 30.95 5.29 9.86
N LEU A 69 30.05 6.00 9.19
CA LEU A 69 30.41 7.24 8.49
C LEU A 69 30.89 8.31 9.47
N LEU A 70 30.21 8.48 10.61
CA LEU A 70 30.62 9.46 11.62
C LEU A 70 32.04 9.18 12.13
N LYS A 71 32.35 7.92 12.48
CA LYS A 71 33.70 7.53 12.92
C LYS A 71 34.78 7.74 11.84
N LEU A 72 34.45 7.51 10.57
CA LEU A 72 35.37 7.78 9.45
C LEU A 72 35.66 9.29 9.31
N TYR A 73 34.64 10.13 9.46
CA TYR A 73 34.80 11.58 9.42
C TYR A 73 35.64 12.08 10.59
N GLU A 74 35.35 11.65 11.82
CA GLU A 74 36.13 12.02 13.02
C GLU A 74 37.60 11.60 12.90
N CYS A 75 37.86 10.39 12.39
CA CYS A 75 39.22 9.90 12.15
C CYS A 75 39.95 10.75 11.11
N LYS A 76 39.28 11.11 10.00
CA LYS A 76 39.86 11.95 8.96
C LYS A 76 40.20 13.34 9.47
N THR A 77 39.29 13.98 10.21
CA THR A 77 39.55 15.30 10.81
C THR A 77 40.72 15.28 11.80
N GLY A 78 40.85 14.22 12.60
CA GLY A 78 41.97 14.09 13.53
C GLY A 78 43.32 13.88 12.84
N VAL A 79 43.34 13.14 11.72
CA VAL A 79 44.55 12.97 10.89
C VAL A 79 44.94 14.28 10.21
N ASP A 80 43.96 15.02 9.67
CA ASP A 80 44.20 16.31 9.02
C ASP A 80 44.74 17.35 10.03
N GLU A 81 44.24 17.37 11.26
CA GLU A 81 44.71 18.25 12.34
C GLU A 81 46.13 17.89 12.82
N ALA A 82 46.43 16.60 12.97
CA ALA A 82 47.78 16.12 13.32
C ALA A 82 48.80 16.43 12.23
N PHE A 83 48.42 16.28 10.96
CA PHE A 83 49.27 16.61 9.81
C PHE A 83 49.58 18.11 9.76
N PHE A 84 48.59 18.98 10.01
CA PHE A 84 48.80 20.43 10.03
C PHE A 84 49.74 20.86 11.16
N ASN A 85 49.57 20.30 12.37
CA ASN A 85 50.44 20.59 13.52
C ASN A 85 51.87 20.05 13.35
N SER A 86 52.06 18.98 12.57
CA SER A 86 53.39 18.46 12.25
C SER A 86 54.17 19.31 11.24
N GLN A 87 53.48 20.11 10.40
CA GLN A 87 54.14 21.02 9.46
C GLN A 87 54.55 22.34 10.10
N THR A 88 53.79 22.82 11.09
CA THR A 88 54.09 24.07 11.80
C THR A 88 55.26 23.95 12.78
N THR A 89 55.61 22.73 13.21
CA THR A 89 56.71 22.47 14.16
C THR A 89 58.09 22.26 13.52
N VAL A 90 58.19 22.32 12.18
CA VAL A 90 59.46 22.16 11.43
C VAL A 90 60.02 23.51 10.95
N SER A 91 59.36 24.63 11.28
CA SER A 91 59.82 25.98 10.96
C SER A 91 60.28 26.73 12.20
N ASP A 92 61.42 26.32 12.78
CA ASP A 92 62.26 27.12 13.68
C ASP A 92 63.74 26.75 13.45
#